data_AF-X0U1X0-F1
#
_entry.id   AF-X0U1X0-F1
#
_cell.length_a   1.000
_cell.length_b   1.000
_cell.length_c   1.000
_cell.angle_alpha   90.00
_cell.angle_beta   90.00
_cell.angle_gamma   90.00
#
_symmetry.space_group_name_H-M   'P 1'
#
loop_
_entity.id
_entity.type
_entity.pdbx_description
1 polymer ?
#
loop_
_entity_poly.entity_id
_entity_poly.type
_entity_poly.pdbx_seq_one_letter_code
_entity_poly.pdbx_strand_id
1 'polypeptide(L)'
;ELEGAKRDKAIEALRAEGIPCQGGNLPINRSPMFKKENWEKAGMSFYSRFLEREFDVSKIKTPIADETFEKIIQFSQHLLLGDKEDIDDIVKACQKVSENASELR
;
A
#
# COMPACT_ATOMS: atom_id res chain seq x y z
N GLU A 1 -8.16 -8.49 -13.27
CA GLU A 1 -7.83 -7.04 -13.14
C GLU A 1 -9.05 -6.33 -12.58
N LEU A 2 -8.88 -5.19 -11.89
CA LEU A 2 -9.98 -4.51 -11.19
C LEU A 2 -10.82 -3.57 -12.07
N GLU A 3 -10.76 -3.66 -13.41
CA GLU A 3 -11.61 -2.91 -14.37
C GLU A 3 -11.85 -1.41 -14.07
N GLY A 4 -10.84 -0.72 -13.52
CA GLY A 4 -10.90 0.69 -13.15
C GLY A 4 -11.53 1.00 -11.78
N ALA A 5 -11.91 -0.02 -10.99
CA ALA A 5 -12.30 0.15 -9.60
C ALA A 5 -11.16 0.76 -8.77
N LYS A 6 -11.52 1.62 -7.82
CA LYS A 6 -10.54 2.15 -6.86
C LYS A 6 -10.07 1.01 -5.96
N ARG A 7 -8.74 0.92 -5.73
CA ARG A 7 -8.13 -0.07 -4.84
C ARG A 7 -8.84 -0.18 -3.49
N ASP A 8 -9.21 0.96 -2.89
CA ASP A 8 -9.87 0.97 -1.58
C ASP A 8 -11.24 0.29 -1.61
N LYS A 9 -11.98 0.37 -2.73
CA LYS A 9 -13.23 -0.36 -2.92
C LYS A 9 -13.03 -1.85 -3.07
N ALA A 10 -11.97 -2.27 -3.77
CA ALA A 10 -11.59 -3.68 -3.82
C ALA A 10 -11.18 -4.21 -2.44
N ILE A 11 -10.47 -3.41 -1.62
CA ILE A 11 -10.13 -3.76 -0.23
C ILE A 11 -11.39 -3.89 0.64
N GLU A 12 -12.34 -2.94 0.53
CA GLU A 12 -13.63 -3.01 1.23
C GLU A 12 -14.39 -4.29 0.86
N ALA A 13 -14.45 -4.63 -0.43
CA ALA A 13 -15.12 -5.83 -0.92
C ALA A 13 -14.45 -7.12 -0.44
N LEU A 14 -13.11 -7.23 -0.53
CA LEU A 14 -12.37 -8.39 -0.02
C LEU A 14 -12.57 -8.60 1.49
N ARG A 15 -12.62 -7.51 2.26
CA ARG A 15 -12.92 -7.58 3.69
C ARG A 15 -14.36 -8.02 3.96
N ALA A 16 -15.31 -7.65 3.10
CA ALA A 16 -16.69 -8.11 3.19
C ALA A 16 -16.83 -9.62 2.87
N GLU A 17 -15.97 -10.18 2.01
CA GLU A 17 -15.82 -11.63 1.81
C GLU A 17 -15.07 -12.32 2.97
N GLY A 18 -14.69 -11.58 4.01
CA GLY A 18 -14.02 -12.11 5.19
C GLY A 18 -12.49 -12.21 5.06
N ILE A 19 -11.89 -11.70 3.98
CA ILE A 19 -10.43 -11.77 3.77
C ILE A 19 -9.75 -10.51 4.33
N PRO A 20 -8.91 -10.63 5.39
CA PRO A 20 -8.18 -9.48 5.92
C PRO A 20 -7.08 -9.01 4.95
N CYS A 21 -7.26 -7.82 4.38
CA CYS A 21 -6.26 -7.20 3.50
C CYS A 21 -6.16 -5.69 3.73
N GLN A 22 -5.12 -5.06 3.18
CA GLN A 22 -4.89 -3.61 3.29
C GLN A 22 -4.16 -3.07 2.05
N GLY A 23 -4.06 -1.75 1.94
CA GLY A 23 -3.21 -1.10 0.94
C GLY A 23 -1.73 -1.20 1.30
N GLY A 24 -0.87 -0.92 0.33
CA GLY A 24 0.57 -0.84 0.55
C GLY A 24 1.00 0.38 1.37
N ASN A 25 2.27 0.37 1.77
CA ASN A 25 2.90 1.52 2.42
C ASN A 25 2.99 2.71 1.46
N LEU A 26 2.79 3.91 2.00
CA LEU A 26 2.94 5.15 1.25
C LEU A 26 4.39 5.28 0.74
N PRO A 27 4.61 5.63 -0.55
CA PRO A 27 5.94 5.89 -1.09
C PRO A 27 6.71 6.91 -0.24
N ILE A 28 8.02 6.69 -0.06
CA ILE A 28 8.86 7.48 0.84
C ILE A 28 8.84 8.98 0.49
N ASN A 29 8.84 9.32 -0.81
CA ASN A 29 8.72 10.70 -1.30
C ASN A 29 7.39 11.38 -0.94
N ARG A 30 6.30 10.61 -0.77
CA ARG A 30 4.98 11.10 -0.34
C ARG A 30 4.80 11.08 1.17
N SER A 31 5.68 10.37 1.90
CA SER A 31 5.56 10.16 3.34
C SER A 31 5.80 11.45 4.14
N PRO A 32 4.84 11.88 5.00
CA PRO A 32 5.01 13.05 5.85
C PRO A 32 6.23 12.96 6.76
N MET A 33 6.67 11.77 7.14
CA MET A 33 7.82 11.53 8.01
C MET A 33 9.12 12.12 7.44
N PHE A 34 9.25 12.13 6.11
CA PHE A 34 10.47 12.56 5.43
C PHE A 34 10.36 13.94 4.78
N LYS A 35 9.30 14.69 5.09
CA LYS A 35 9.25 16.12 4.79
C LYS A 35 10.28 16.83 5.65
N LYS A 36 10.96 17.84 5.08
CA LYS A 36 12.03 18.58 5.74
C LYS A 36 11.64 19.05 7.15
N GLU A 37 10.44 19.62 7.30
CA GLU A 37 9.97 20.17 8.57
C GLU A 37 9.80 19.08 9.64
N ASN A 38 9.36 17.89 9.26
CA ASN A 38 9.15 16.77 10.17
C ASN A 38 10.46 16.03 10.46
N TRP A 39 11.34 15.93 9.47
CA TRP A 39 12.69 15.39 9.60
C TRP A 39 13.50 16.18 10.63
N GLU A 40 13.47 17.52 10.54
CA GLU A 40 14.14 18.40 11.49
C GLU A 40 13.54 18.29 12.91
N LYS A 41 12.20 18.28 13.02
CA LYS A 41 11.50 18.08 14.31
C LYS A 41 11.80 16.74 14.96
N ALA A 42 12.05 15.71 14.17
CA ALA A 42 12.44 14.38 14.65
C ALA A 42 13.90 14.31 15.16
N GLY A 43 14.63 15.43 15.20
CA GLY A 43 16.02 15.47 15.66
C GLY A 43 17.03 14.95 14.62
N MET A 44 16.59 14.71 13.39
CA MET A 44 17.44 14.14 12.33
C MET A 44 18.37 15.17 11.67
N SER A 45 18.33 16.43 12.12
CA SER A 45 19.23 17.51 11.66
C SER A 45 20.71 17.22 11.93
N PHE A 46 21.03 16.34 12.88
CA PHE A 46 22.39 15.84 13.06
C PHE A 46 22.88 15.10 11.82
N TYR A 47 22.07 14.21 11.24
CA TYR A 47 22.45 13.45 10.04
C TYR A 47 22.62 14.36 8.82
N SER A 48 21.75 15.35 8.65
CA SER A 48 21.89 16.33 7.56
C SER A 48 23.20 17.12 7.66
N ARG A 49 23.62 17.48 8.87
CA ARG A 49 24.88 18.18 9.12
C ARG A 49 26.09 17.26 8.95
N PHE A 50 26.03 16.05 9.52
CA PHE A 50 27.11 15.06 9.45
C PHE A 50 27.42 14.62 8.02
N LEU A 51 26.37 14.50 7.18
CA LEU A 51 26.50 14.11 5.77
C LEU A 51 26.65 15.31 4.82
N GLU A 52 26.70 16.53 5.36
CA GLU A 52 26.74 17.80 4.59
C GLU A 52 25.70 17.84 3.45
N ARG A 53 24.51 17.31 3.72
CA ARG A 53 23.46 17.13 2.71
C ARG A 53 22.08 17.40 3.28
N GLU A 54 21.28 18.14 2.51
CA GLU A 54 19.87 18.32 2.80
C GLU A 54 19.08 17.05 2.45
N PHE A 55 18.24 16.61 3.39
CA PHE A 55 17.30 15.50 3.19
C PHE A 55 15.91 16.06 2.92
N ASP A 56 15.57 16.16 1.64
CA ASP A 56 14.22 16.43 1.18
C ASP A 56 13.85 15.42 0.10
N VAL A 57 13.32 14.28 0.55
CA VAL A 57 12.95 13.18 -0.35
C VAL A 57 11.67 13.48 -1.14
N SER A 58 10.92 14.53 -0.78
CA SER A 58 9.71 14.92 -1.50
C SER A 58 10.01 15.36 -2.93
N LYS A 59 11.24 15.79 -3.21
CA LYS A 59 11.74 16.15 -4.54
C LYS A 59 12.10 14.93 -5.39
N ILE A 60 12.21 13.74 -4.79
CA ILE A 60 12.54 12.51 -5.51
C ILE A 60 11.28 11.99 -6.20
N LYS A 61 11.33 11.84 -7.52
CA LYS A 61 10.23 11.25 -8.29
C LYS A 61 10.35 9.73 -8.25
N THR A 62 9.30 9.06 -7.76
CA THR A 62 9.22 7.59 -7.72
C THR A 62 7.97 7.10 -8.45
N PRO A 63 7.86 7.33 -9.77
CA PRO A 63 6.61 7.12 -10.52
C PRO A 63 6.08 5.68 -10.41
N ILE A 64 6.96 4.67 -10.41
CA ILE A 64 6.56 3.27 -10.26
C ILE A 64 6.06 2.97 -8.85
N ALA A 65 6.69 3.55 -7.81
CA ALA A 65 6.22 3.39 -6.45
C ALA A 65 4.87 4.07 -6.24
N ASP A 66 4.68 5.26 -6.83
CA ASP A 66 3.42 6.00 -6.80
C ASP A 66 2.30 5.21 -7.50
N GLU A 67 2.56 4.68 -8.69
CA GLU A 67 1.61 3.83 -9.41
C GLU A 67 1.30 2.54 -8.65
N THR A 68 2.32 1.88 -8.10
CA THR A 68 2.17 0.64 -7.34
C THR A 68 1.32 0.88 -6.09
N PHE A 69 1.54 1.98 -5.38
CA PHE A 69 0.75 2.34 -4.21
C PHE A 69 -0.74 2.42 -4.52
N GLU A 70 -1.13 3.05 -5.64
CA GLU A 70 -2.54 3.18 -6.02
C GLU A 70 -3.20 1.83 -6.38
N LYS A 71 -2.42 0.76 -6.62
CA LYS A 71 -2.93 -0.55 -7.10
C LYS A 71 -2.72 -1.72 -6.13
N ILE A 72 -1.72 -1.64 -5.25
CA ILE A 72 -1.27 -2.78 -4.44
C ILE A 72 -2.24 -3.11 -3.30
N ILE A 73 -2.61 -4.39 -3.20
CA ILE A 73 -3.32 -4.97 -2.05
C ILE A 73 -2.36 -5.94 -1.36
N GLN A 74 -2.23 -5.81 -0.05
CA GLN A 74 -1.36 -6.63 0.79
C GLN A 74 -2.18 -7.56 1.67
N PHE A 75 -1.75 -8.82 1.71
CA PHE A 75 -2.22 -9.82 2.64
C PHE A 75 -1.16 -10.04 3.71
N SER A 76 -1.58 -10.17 4.96
CA SER A 76 -0.66 -10.44 6.06
C SER A 76 -0.19 -11.90 6.02
N GLN A 77 1.04 -12.16 6.44
CA GLN A 77 1.64 -13.50 6.38
C GLN A 77 0.82 -14.60 7.07
N HIS A 78 0.02 -14.26 8.09
CA HIS A 78 -0.76 -15.25 8.84
C HIS A 78 -1.86 -15.90 7.98
N LEU A 79 -2.30 -15.25 6.90
CA LEU A 79 -3.23 -15.84 5.93
C LEU A 79 -2.59 -17.02 5.16
N LEU A 80 -1.26 -17.11 5.13
CA LEU A 80 -0.51 -18.16 4.44
C LEU A 80 -0.17 -19.35 5.34
N LEU A 81 -0.62 -19.33 6.59
CA LEU A 81 -0.39 -20.40 7.57
C LEU A 81 -1.58 -21.36 7.71
N GLY A 82 -2.65 -21.11 6.94
CA GLY A 82 -3.82 -21.97 6.85
C GLY A 82 -3.58 -23.24 6.05
N ASP A 83 -4.63 -24.05 5.92
CA ASP A 83 -4.61 -25.20 5.04
C ASP A 83 -4.83 -24.80 3.56
N LYS A 84 -4.94 -25.80 2.69
CA LYS A 84 -5.14 -25.53 1.26
C LYS A 84 -6.50 -24.87 1.02
N GLU A 85 -7.50 -25.28 1.78
CA GLU A 85 -8.88 -24.81 1.72
C GLU A 85 -8.94 -23.31 2.07
N ASP A 86 -8.23 -22.87 3.10
CA ASP A 86 -8.08 -21.45 3.46
C ASP A 86 -7.51 -20.61 2.30
N ILE A 87 -6.48 -21.12 1.60
CA ILE A 87 -5.91 -20.45 0.43
C ILE A 87 -6.89 -20.44 -0.74
N ASP A 88 -7.59 -21.55 -0.97
CA ASP A 88 -8.59 -21.65 -2.02
C ASP A 88 -9.74 -20.65 -1.80
N ASP A 89 -10.13 -20.38 -0.55
CA ASP A 89 -11.13 -19.37 -0.21
C ASP A 89 -10.64 -17.93 -0.44
N ILE A 90 -9.37 -17.63 -0.15
CA ILE A 90 -8.75 -16.33 -0.52
C ILE A 90 -8.79 -16.15 -2.04
N VAL A 91 -8.46 -17.19 -2.81
CA VAL A 91 -8.48 -17.14 -4.28
C VAL A 91 -9.90 -16.90 -4.80
N LYS A 92 -10.90 -17.63 -4.29
CA LYS A 92 -12.31 -17.45 -4.68
C LYS A 92 -12.79 -16.02 -4.39
N ALA A 93 -12.46 -15.47 -3.22
CA ALA A 93 -12.80 -14.09 -2.89
C ALA A 93 -12.15 -13.08 -3.86
N CYS A 94 -10.88 -13.29 -4.20
CA CYS A 94 -10.19 -12.44 -5.17
C CYS A 94 -10.81 -12.53 -6.58
N GLN A 95 -11.19 -13.72 -7.02
CA GLN A 95 -11.88 -13.94 -8.29
C GLN A 95 -13.24 -13.22 -8.30
N LYS A 96 -14.06 -13.45 -7.27
CA LYS A 96 -15.38 -12.81 -7.14
C LYS A 96 -15.28 -11.29 -7.18
N VAL A 97 -14.34 -10.70 -6.42
CA VAL A 97 -14.13 -9.23 -6.43
C VAL A 97 -13.65 -8.75 -7.80
N SER A 98 -12.76 -9.50 -8.47
CA SER A 98 -12.30 -9.15 -9.81
C SER A 98 -13.40 -9.22 -10.86
N GLU A 99 -14.27 -10.23 -10.81
CA GLU A 99 -15.38 -10.43 -11.75
C GLU A 99 -16.46 -9.36 -11.61
N ASN A 100 -16.66 -8.83 -10.39
CA ASN A 100 -17.67 -7.81 -10.10
C ASN A 100 -17.04 -6.41 -9.96
N ALA A 101 -15.80 -6.21 -10.41
CA ALA A 101 -15.06 -4.97 -10.16
C ALA A 101 -15.72 -3.73 -10.80
N SER A 102 -16.48 -3.89 -11.88
CA SER A 102 -17.21 -2.80 -12.51
C SER A 102 -18.31 -2.18 -11.62
N GLU A 103 -18.81 -2.92 -10.63
CA GLU A 103 -19.78 -2.45 -9.64
C GLU A 103 -19.13 -1.64 -8.50
N LEU A 104 -17.80 -1.67 -8.40
CA LEU A 104 -17.00 -1.06 -7.33
C LEU A 104 -16.40 0.32 -7.72
N ARG A 105 -16.97 0.98 -8.73
CA ARG A 105 -16.48 2.26 -9.28
C ARG A 105 -16.82 3.47 -8.41
#